data_AF-A0A7C2LW57-F1
#
_entry.id   AF-A0A7C2LW57-F1
#
_cell.length_a   1.000
_cell.length_b   1.000
_cell.length_c   1.000
_cell.angle_alpha   90.00
_cell.angle_beta   90.00
_cell.angle_gamma   90.00
#
_symmetry.space_group_name_H-M   'P 1'
#
loop_
_entity.id
_entity.type
_entity.pdbx_description
1 polymer ?
#
loop_
_entity_poly.entity_id
_entity_poly.type
_entity_poly.pdbx_seq_one_letter_code
_entity_poly.pdbx_strand_id
1 'polypeptide(L)'
;MARLHQRYGYLNLTIEGADALAEKGKYNVFIDFMPETNSIFCAGIIDADRAIVPGDEVVVVYKEEVVGVGRAVLNGMEMLRAERGMAVKLRKRRKQIALSAS
;
A
#
# COMPACT_ATOMS: atom_id res chain seq x y z
N MET A 1 13.55 2.04 -5.89
CA MET A 1 13.51 2.08 -7.37
C MET A 1 12.05 2.05 -7.85
N ALA A 2 11.73 2.60 -9.02
CA ALA A 2 10.37 2.64 -9.60
C ALA A 2 10.42 2.29 -11.10
N ARG A 3 9.26 2.02 -11.73
CA ARG A 3 9.16 1.72 -13.18
C ARG A 3 8.16 2.63 -13.87
N LEU A 4 8.49 3.18 -15.03
CA LEU A 4 7.55 3.98 -15.82
C LEU A 4 6.41 3.11 -16.38
N HIS A 5 5.16 3.53 -16.13
CA HIS A 5 3.99 2.96 -16.75
C HIS A 5 3.83 3.52 -18.17
N GLN A 6 4.34 2.81 -19.17
CA GLN A 6 4.47 3.30 -20.55
C GLN A 6 3.17 3.89 -21.15
N ARG A 7 2.00 3.33 -20.83
CA ARG A 7 0.72 3.82 -21.36
C ARG A 7 0.23 5.14 -20.74
N TYR A 8 0.54 5.38 -19.47
CA TYR A 8 -0.10 6.45 -18.68
C TYR A 8 0.88 7.46 -18.11
N GLY A 9 2.18 7.26 -18.30
CA GLY A 9 3.23 8.24 -17.96
C GLY A 9 3.57 8.36 -16.47
N TYR A 10 2.85 7.71 -15.57
CA TYR A 10 3.17 7.70 -14.14
C TYR A 10 4.14 6.57 -13.76
N LEU A 11 4.76 6.70 -12.59
CA LEU A 11 5.69 5.70 -12.06
C LEU A 11 4.93 4.66 -11.24
N ASN A 12 5.16 3.37 -11.52
CA ASN A 12 4.78 2.27 -10.65
C ASN A 12 5.89 2.05 -9.61
N LEU A 13 5.52 2.03 -8.33
CA LEU A 13 6.42 1.65 -7.25
C LEU A 13 6.82 0.17 -7.36
N THR A 14 8.10 -0.14 -7.12
CA THR A 14 8.57 -1.50 -6.83
C THR A 14 8.62 -1.71 -5.32
N ILE A 15 8.77 -2.95 -4.87
CA ILE A 15 8.87 -3.26 -3.43
C ILE A 15 10.11 -2.59 -2.82
N GLU A 16 11.24 -2.65 -3.52
CA GLU A 16 12.50 -2.03 -3.10
C GLU A 16 12.40 -0.50 -3.10
N GLY A 17 11.58 0.09 -3.96
CA GLY A 17 11.27 1.53 -3.89
C GLY A 17 10.33 1.89 -2.76
N ALA A 18 9.43 0.98 -2.40
CA ALA A 18 8.50 1.19 -1.32
C ALA A 18 9.19 1.19 0.04
N ASP A 19 10.22 0.36 0.24
CA ASP A 19 11.03 0.40 1.47
C ASP A 19 11.61 1.81 1.70
N ALA A 20 12.31 2.35 0.70
CA ALA A 20 12.91 3.68 0.79
C ALA A 20 11.87 4.82 0.95
N LEU A 21 10.65 4.63 0.45
CA LEU A 21 9.57 5.61 0.60
C LEU A 21 8.89 5.50 1.98
N ALA A 22 8.74 4.29 2.47
CA ALA A 22 8.18 4.00 3.79
C ALA A 22 9.03 4.59 4.91
N GLU A 23 10.36 4.48 4.81
CA GLU A 23 11.32 5.11 5.74
C GLU A 23 11.16 6.63 5.83
N LYS A 24 10.68 7.27 4.75
CA LYS A 24 10.42 8.71 4.71
C LYS A 24 9.01 9.08 5.22
N GLY A 25 8.19 8.09 5.56
CA GLY A 25 6.83 8.28 6.06
C GLY A 25 5.88 8.90 5.04
N LYS A 26 6.04 8.59 3.75
CA LYS A 26 5.26 9.19 2.66
C LYS A 26 4.44 8.14 1.91
N TYR A 27 3.18 8.46 1.62
CA TYR A 27 2.26 7.59 0.87
C TYR A 27 2.08 6.21 1.50
N ASN A 28 2.24 6.12 2.83
CA ASN A 28 2.03 4.90 3.59
C ASN A 28 0.55 4.71 3.90
N VAL A 29 0.09 3.47 3.78
CA VAL A 29 -1.19 2.98 4.27
C VAL A 29 -0.89 1.84 5.24
N PHE A 30 -1.24 2.04 6.50
CA PHE A 30 -1.01 1.08 7.57
C PHE A 30 -2.23 0.20 7.75
N ILE A 31 -2.02 -1.11 7.86
CA ILE A 31 -3.08 -2.11 8.03
C ILE A 31 -2.85 -2.98 9.27
N ASP A 32 -3.90 -3.64 9.75
CA ASP A 32 -3.86 -4.53 10.93
C ASP A 32 -3.89 -6.03 10.59
N PHE A 33 -3.86 -6.38 9.30
CA PHE A 33 -3.90 -7.76 8.82
C PHE A 33 -2.84 -8.02 7.75
N MET A 34 -2.49 -9.29 7.54
CA MET A 34 -1.65 -9.69 6.40
C MET A 34 -2.51 -9.88 5.15
N PRO A 35 -2.26 -9.19 4.02
CA PRO A 35 -3.11 -9.31 2.83
C PRO A 35 -2.99 -10.67 2.13
N GLU A 36 -4.06 -11.45 2.14
CA GLU A 36 -4.15 -12.71 1.38
C GLU A 36 -4.56 -12.50 -0.08
N THR A 37 -5.24 -11.40 -0.36
CA THR A 37 -5.70 -11.00 -1.69
C THR A 37 -5.05 -9.68 -2.13
N ASN A 38 -5.38 -9.24 -3.35
CA ASN A 38 -4.88 -7.97 -3.89
C ASN A 38 -5.82 -6.77 -3.59
N SER A 39 -6.71 -6.90 -2.62
CA SER A 39 -7.67 -5.86 -2.25
C SER A 39 -7.53 -5.54 -0.77
N ILE A 40 -7.31 -4.27 -0.44
CA ILE A 40 -7.33 -3.77 0.94
C ILE A 40 -8.63 -3.01 1.13
N PHE A 41 -9.40 -3.42 2.13
CA PHE A 41 -10.66 -2.78 2.50
C PHE A 41 -10.45 -1.79 3.64
N CYS A 42 -11.27 -0.74 3.69
CA CYS A 42 -11.16 0.32 4.72
C CYS A 42 -11.19 -0.24 6.14
N ALA A 43 -11.98 -1.30 6.37
CA ALA A 43 -12.14 -1.93 7.68
C ALA A 43 -10.84 -2.45 8.32
N GLY A 44 -9.79 -2.70 7.53
CA GLY A 44 -8.49 -3.14 8.04
C GLY A 44 -7.38 -2.09 7.90
N ILE A 45 -7.72 -0.82 7.66
CA ILE A 45 -6.77 0.30 7.64
C ILE A 45 -6.77 0.98 9.01
N ILE A 46 -5.59 1.13 9.60
CA ILE A 46 -5.40 1.76 10.91
C ILE A 46 -4.94 3.20 10.81
N ASP A 47 -4.16 3.53 9.77
CA ASP A 47 -3.71 4.90 9.49
C ASP A 47 -3.35 5.03 8.00
N ALA A 48 -3.40 6.25 7.46
CA ALA A 48 -3.01 6.53 6.08
C ALA A 48 -2.49 7.96 5.94
N ASP A 49 -1.46 8.14 5.11
CA ASP A 49 -0.95 9.47 4.78
C ASP A 49 -2.06 10.32 4.15
N ARG A 50 -2.34 11.48 4.75
CA ARG A 50 -3.42 12.40 4.36
C ARG A 50 -3.19 13.03 3.00
N ALA A 51 -1.95 13.00 2.48
CA ALA A 51 -1.61 13.47 1.14
C ALA A 51 -2.05 12.52 0.02
N ILE A 52 -2.39 11.26 0.34
CA ILE A 52 -2.83 10.27 -0.64
C ILE A 52 -4.15 10.70 -1.28
N VAL A 53 -4.18 10.72 -2.61
CA VAL A 53 -5.40 10.90 -3.40
C VAL A 53 -5.69 9.67 -4.29
N PRO A 54 -6.93 9.49 -4.77
CA PRO A 54 -7.26 8.39 -5.66
C PRO A 54 -6.37 8.35 -6.90
N GLY A 55 -5.84 7.16 -7.20
CA GLY A 55 -4.92 6.96 -8.31
C GLY A 55 -3.44 7.07 -7.94
N ASP A 56 -3.10 7.52 -6.73
CA ASP A 56 -1.72 7.52 -6.24
C ASP A 56 -1.20 6.12 -6.05
N GLU A 57 0.12 5.99 -6.19
CA GLU A 57 0.84 4.80 -5.79
C GLU A 57 1.14 4.86 -4.30
N VAL A 58 0.80 3.78 -3.61
CA VAL A 58 0.89 3.72 -2.15
C VAL A 58 1.69 2.52 -1.70
N VAL A 59 2.33 2.68 -0.54
CA VAL A 59 3.01 1.63 0.18
C VAL A 59 2.07 1.07 1.24
N VAL A 60 1.92 -0.25 1.28
CA VAL A 60 1.09 -0.91 2.30
C VAL A 60 2.01 -1.54 3.34
N VAL A 61 1.80 -1.13 4.60
CA VAL A 61 2.65 -1.47 5.74
C VAL A 61 1.85 -2.26 6.77
N TYR A 62 2.40 -3.38 7.22
CA TYR A 62 1.85 -4.20 8.30
C TYR A 62 2.96 -4.51 9.30
N LYS A 63 2.75 -4.24 10.59
CA LYS A 63 3.76 -4.44 11.65
C LYS A 63 5.13 -3.85 11.27
N GLU A 64 5.14 -2.58 10.85
CA GLU A 64 6.35 -1.84 10.44
C GLU A 64 7.04 -2.37 9.17
N GLU A 65 6.53 -3.44 8.56
CA GLU A 65 7.08 -4.05 7.36
C GLU A 65 6.27 -3.69 6.10
N VAL A 66 6.97 -3.39 5.01
CA VAL A 66 6.34 -3.22 3.70
C VAL A 66 5.87 -4.58 3.18
N VAL A 67 4.55 -4.75 3.10
CA VAL A 67 3.92 -5.99 2.62
C VAL A 67 3.46 -5.90 1.18
N GLY A 68 3.34 -4.69 0.63
CA GLY A 68 2.96 -4.51 -0.76
C GLY A 68 2.95 -3.08 -1.25
N VAL A 69 2.68 -2.97 -2.55
CA VAL A 69 2.48 -1.72 -3.26
C VAL A 69 1.23 -1.81 -4.12
N GLY A 70 0.51 -0.70 -4.23
CA GLY A 70 -0.74 -0.66 -4.94
C GLY A 70 -1.15 0.75 -5.33
N ARG A 71 -2.38 0.85 -5.81
CA ARG A 71 -3.01 2.10 -6.19
C ARG A 71 -4.13 2.44 -5.22
N ALA A 72 -4.14 3.68 -4.74
CA ALA A 72 -5.22 4.20 -3.92
C ALA A 72 -6.52 4.29 -4.72
N VAL A 73 -7.62 3.85 -4.11
CA VAL A 73 -8.98 4.00 -4.61
C VAL A 73 -9.68 5.17 -3.92
N LEU A 74 -9.35 5.40 -2.66
CA LEU A 74 -9.83 6.49 -1.83
C LEU A 74 -8.68 7.43 -1.46
N ASN A 75 -8.99 8.65 -1.00
CA ASN A 75 -7.98 9.49 -0.35
C ASN A 75 -7.68 9.01 1.09
N GLY A 76 -6.54 9.43 1.65
CA GLY A 76 -6.12 8.96 2.99
C GLY A 76 -7.14 9.23 4.11
N MET A 77 -7.85 10.36 4.05
CA MET A 77 -8.89 10.68 5.04
C MET A 77 -10.14 9.80 4.91
N GLU A 78 -10.53 9.47 3.68
CA GLU A 78 -11.64 8.56 3.39
C GLU A 78 -11.30 7.14 3.83
N MET A 79 -10.06 6.69 3.64
CA MET A 79 -9.61 5.35 4.08
C MET A 79 -9.86 5.11 5.58
N LEU A 80 -9.72 6.17 6.41
CA LEU A 80 -9.92 6.09 7.86
C LEU A 80 -11.36 6.29 8.31
N ARG A 81 -12.16 7.01 7.53
CA ARG A 81 -13.55 7.35 7.88
C ARG A 81 -14.56 6.35 7.36
N ALA A 82 -14.22 5.65 6.28
CA ALA A 82 -15.14 4.71 5.64
C ALA A 82 -15.16 3.38 6.39
N GLU A 83 -16.35 2.92 6.79
CA GLU A 83 -16.53 1.59 7.41
C GLU A 83 -16.51 0.45 6.38
N ARG A 84 -16.71 0.76 5.10
CA ARG A 84 -16.87 -0.20 4.01
C ARG A 84 -16.24 0.32 2.73
N GLY A 85 -15.90 -0.60 1.82
CA GLY A 85 -15.33 -0.29 0.52
C GLY A 85 -13.85 -0.67 0.39
N MET A 86 -13.39 -0.80 -0.86
CA MET A 86 -11.98 -1.07 -1.16
C MET A 86 -11.21 0.25 -1.18
N ALA A 87 -10.15 0.33 -0.40
CA ALA A 87 -9.31 1.51 -0.24
C ALA A 87 -8.04 1.46 -1.12
N VAL A 88 -7.45 0.28 -1.29
CA VAL A 88 -6.24 0.09 -2.09
C VAL A 88 -6.35 -1.17 -2.93
N LYS A 89 -6.00 -1.06 -4.22
CA LYS A 89 -5.79 -2.22 -5.09
C LYS A 89 -4.30 -2.52 -5.16
N LEU A 90 -3.88 -3.64 -4.58
CA LEU A 90 -2.48 -4.08 -4.65
C LEU A 90 -2.13 -4.50 -6.07
N ARG A 91 -0.98 -4.04 -6.55
CA ARG A 91 -0.36 -4.51 -7.80
C ARG A 91 0.66 -5.60 -7.52
N LYS A 92 1.44 -5.46 -6.45
CA LYS A 92 2.47 -6.42 -6.06
C LYS A 92 2.52 -6.55 -4.54
N ARG A 93 2.50 -7.79 -4.07
CA ARG A 93 2.80 -8.13 -2.68
C ARG A 93 4.26 -8.54 -2.55
N ARG A 94 4.89 -8.24 -1.42
CA ARG A 94 6.16 -8.84 -1.05
C ARG A 94 5.90 -10.34 -0.89
N LYS A 95 6.61 -11.18 -1.66
CA LYS A 95 6.56 -12.62 -1.43
C LYS A 95 7.23 -12.87 -0.09
N GLN A 96 6.50 -13.40 0.89
CA GLN A 96 7.15 -13.92 2.07
C GLN A 96 7.99 -15.12 1.61
N ILE A 97 9.31 -15.03 1.76
CA ILE A 97 10.11 -16.25 1.90
C ILE A 97 9.64 -16.82 3.22
N ALA A 98 9.22 -18.08 3.23
CA ALA A 98 9.02 -18.81 4.48
C ALA A 98 10.37 -18.85 5.21
N LEU A 99 10.65 -17.81 6.01
CA LEU A 99 11.59 -17.94 7.10
C LEU A 99 10.84 -18.78 8.12
N SER A 100 11.05 -20.09 7.94
CA SER A 100 11.11 -21.13 8.96
C SER A 100 10.59 -20.73 10.34
N ALA A 101 9.60 -21.49 10.78
CA ALA A 101 9.33 -21.86 12.16
C ALA A 101 10.40 -21.39 13.16
N SER A 102 9.94 -20.66 14.17
CA SER A 102 10.52 -20.64 15.51
C SER A 102 9.38 -20.52 16.49
#